data_AF-A0A2M7D9S4-F1
#
_entry.id   AF-A0A2M7D9S4-F1
#
_cell.length_a   1.000
_cell.length_b   1.000
_cell.length_c   1.000
_cell.angle_alpha   90.00
_cell.angle_beta   90.00
_cell.angle_gamma   90.00
#
_symmetry.space_group_name_H-M   'P 1'
#
loop_
_entity.id
_entity.type
_entity.pdbx_description
1 polymer ?
#
loop_
_entity_poly.entity_id
_entity_poly.type
_entity_poly.pdbx_seq_one_letter_code
_entity_poly.pdbx_strand_id
1 'polypeptide(L)'
;MEELLPVYDYLYDEIGDDYNLRTSYPTNYPRNQFLESLNDQNRLQLLSNLEFTKVIGKKSDSASTVSGYNVIENDLDILWTHGYPLYFSIPLLRDKGMRRGYGDETVPLYSAEATEIPADETIYFESEHNALPTDAQSDILETLTSKKPASEVRRWRIPDILIILVHSPVDIQVVSPSGEKIGKNFENGKEINEIPDAFYSGFDTDTEFLTIPNPEDGDYKIIAQGTGEGGNYTIEAAKITENPADPDNAKESSVTIERETQTGEIQEAVVQVAGDQVIYNSDTAPPVISIFSPEEKDYTNDKILAIDYKAEDSGSGIANEAWRVEKDGENLNWQEKSVDLSLEHLGNYTLKVVATDYAGNSGMEEVIFQVTTSLDAIQNNINHYWDLKLIKKKIAKRYLIIKLKHIEKLFNLLEKIENSKLKPRPKQAAVNALKKIINVDIDRIIRQIKRKSPRWLDPKVANLLIESLREIKSLNN
;
A
#
# COMPACT_ATOMS: atom_id res chain seq x y z
N MET A 1 20.40 -13.28 -48.14
CA MET A 1 20.52 -11.83 -47.80
C MET A 1 19.95 -10.95 -48.90
N GLU A 2 19.94 -11.37 -50.17
CA GLU A 2 19.17 -10.70 -51.24
C GLU A 2 17.66 -10.70 -50.96
N GLU A 3 17.15 -11.66 -50.17
CA GLU A 3 15.74 -11.69 -49.73
C GLU A 3 15.35 -10.54 -48.78
N LEU A 4 16.31 -9.74 -48.31
CA LEU A 4 16.04 -8.55 -47.48
C LEU A 4 15.94 -7.26 -48.29
N LEU A 5 16.20 -7.32 -49.60
CA LEU A 5 16.13 -6.13 -50.45
C LEU A 5 14.68 -5.80 -50.81
N PRO A 6 14.31 -4.51 -50.84
CA PRO A 6 13.00 -4.11 -51.36
C PRO A 6 12.92 -4.33 -52.87
N VAL A 7 11.70 -4.29 -53.39
CA VAL A 7 11.39 -4.36 -54.84
C VAL A 7 11.11 -3.00 -55.45
N TYR A 8 11.33 -1.93 -54.69
CA TYR A 8 11.20 -0.54 -55.09
C TYR A 8 12.57 0.14 -55.05
N ASP A 9 12.70 1.26 -55.76
CA ASP A 9 13.92 2.07 -55.76
C ASP A 9 14.13 2.71 -54.37
N TYR A 10 15.34 2.61 -53.83
CA TYR A 10 15.62 3.00 -52.44
C TYR A 10 16.98 3.65 -52.20
N LEU A 11 17.83 3.71 -53.23
CA LEU A 11 19.12 4.39 -53.18
C LEU A 11 19.00 5.79 -53.77
N TYR A 12 19.57 6.78 -53.09
CA TYR A 12 19.58 8.15 -53.54
C TYR A 12 21.03 8.59 -53.81
N ASP A 13 21.32 8.88 -55.07
CA ASP A 13 22.65 9.25 -55.54
C ASP A 13 22.91 10.74 -55.32
N GLU A 14 24.12 11.06 -54.86
CA GLU A 14 24.58 12.44 -54.68
C GLU A 14 24.71 13.16 -56.03
N ILE A 15 24.05 14.30 -56.16
CA ILE A 15 24.09 15.18 -57.34
C ILE A 15 24.27 16.61 -56.87
N GLY A 16 25.52 17.07 -56.87
CA GLY A 16 25.87 18.40 -56.36
C GLY A 16 25.60 18.49 -54.86
N ASP A 17 24.69 19.38 -54.46
CA ASP A 17 24.29 19.58 -53.06
C ASP A 17 22.97 18.84 -52.69
N ASP A 18 22.41 18.02 -53.58
CA ASP A 18 21.16 17.28 -53.37
C ASP A 18 21.30 15.78 -53.70
N TYR A 19 20.25 15.00 -53.43
CA TYR A 19 20.22 13.56 -53.64
C TYR A 19 18.97 13.14 -54.43
N ASN A 20 19.18 12.45 -55.56
CA ASN A 20 18.09 11.99 -56.42
C ASN A 20 17.91 10.47 -56.34
N LEU A 21 16.65 10.02 -56.36
CA LEU A 21 16.32 8.59 -56.38
C LEU A 21 16.92 7.91 -57.61
N ARG A 22 17.68 6.85 -57.37
CA ARG A 22 18.23 5.99 -58.42
C ARG A 22 17.11 5.14 -59.02
N THR A 23 16.77 5.42 -60.27
CA THR A 23 15.71 4.70 -61.02
C THR A 23 16.25 3.65 -61.99
N SER A 24 17.57 3.46 -62.03
CA SER A 24 18.24 2.48 -62.87
C SER A 24 19.40 1.84 -62.12
N TYR A 25 19.38 0.51 -62.03
CA TYR A 25 20.39 -0.28 -61.31
C TYR A 25 21.27 -1.08 -62.29
N PRO A 26 22.54 -1.37 -61.95
CA PRO A 26 23.42 -2.19 -62.79
C PRO A 26 22.87 -3.60 -63.05
N THR A 27 23.23 -4.21 -64.18
CA THR A 27 22.74 -5.53 -64.62
C THR A 27 23.01 -6.65 -63.60
N ASN A 28 24.05 -6.53 -62.78
CA ASN A 28 24.46 -7.49 -61.76
C ASN A 28 24.11 -7.03 -60.33
N TYR A 29 23.22 -6.04 -60.18
CA TYR A 29 22.75 -5.61 -58.88
C TYR A 29 21.97 -6.76 -58.19
N PRO A 30 22.19 -7.01 -56.89
CA PRO A 30 21.43 -8.04 -56.17
C PRO A 30 19.96 -7.66 -56.11
N ARG A 31 19.06 -8.63 -56.32
CA ARG A 31 17.61 -8.38 -56.39
C ARG A 31 16.85 -9.40 -55.57
N ASN A 32 15.74 -8.98 -54.99
CA ASN A 32 14.85 -9.88 -54.27
C ASN A 32 13.94 -10.62 -55.25
N GLN A 33 14.51 -11.59 -55.97
CA GLN A 33 13.78 -12.35 -57.00
C GLN A 33 12.53 -13.05 -56.44
N PHE A 34 12.53 -13.39 -55.15
CA PHE A 34 11.37 -13.96 -54.48
C PHE A 34 10.20 -12.97 -54.44
N LEU A 35 10.41 -11.76 -53.90
CA LEU A 35 9.36 -10.73 -53.83
C LEU A 35 8.97 -10.22 -55.22
N GLU A 36 9.93 -10.08 -56.14
CA GLU A 36 9.63 -9.69 -57.52
C GLU A 36 8.73 -10.71 -58.22
N SER A 37 9.01 -12.00 -57.99
CA SER A 37 8.20 -13.09 -58.52
C SER A 37 6.80 -13.11 -57.89
N LEU A 38 6.69 -12.86 -56.59
CA LEU A 38 5.39 -12.72 -55.90
C LEU A 38 4.56 -11.55 -56.45
N ASN A 39 5.21 -10.44 -56.78
CA ASN A 39 4.57 -9.23 -57.30
C ASN A 39 4.39 -9.22 -58.82
N ASP A 40 4.69 -10.33 -59.51
CA ASP A 40 4.42 -10.47 -60.94
C ASP A 40 2.91 -10.36 -61.23
N GLN A 41 2.54 -9.61 -62.27
CA GLN A 41 1.14 -9.35 -62.60
C GLN A 41 0.32 -10.62 -62.80
N ASN A 42 0.88 -11.69 -63.38
CA ASN A 42 0.15 -12.94 -63.58
C ASN A 42 -0.15 -13.65 -62.25
N ARG A 43 0.72 -13.48 -61.25
CA ARG A 43 0.50 -14.02 -59.90
C ARG A 43 -0.47 -13.17 -59.11
N LEU A 44 -0.37 -11.85 -59.21
CA LEU A 44 -1.31 -10.93 -58.57
C LEU A 44 -2.74 -11.12 -59.10
N GLN A 45 -2.91 -11.46 -60.37
CA GLN A 45 -4.22 -11.85 -60.92
C GLN A 45 -4.84 -13.05 -60.22
N LEU A 46 -4.06 -13.95 -59.61
CA LEU A 46 -4.60 -15.07 -58.83
C LEU A 46 -5.32 -14.59 -57.56
N LEU A 47 -4.97 -13.42 -57.04
CA LEU A 47 -5.62 -12.81 -55.88
C LEU A 47 -7.01 -12.24 -56.20
N SER A 48 -7.36 -12.07 -57.49
CA SER A 48 -8.67 -11.51 -57.88
C SER A 48 -9.90 -12.31 -57.44
N ASN A 49 -9.69 -13.56 -57.01
CA ASN A 49 -10.75 -14.42 -56.47
C ASN A 49 -10.75 -14.47 -54.93
N LEU A 50 -9.91 -13.67 -54.27
CA LEU A 50 -9.80 -13.60 -52.82
C LEU A 50 -10.27 -12.22 -52.37
N GLU A 51 -11.10 -12.20 -51.33
CA GLU A 51 -11.38 -10.99 -50.57
C GLU A 51 -10.30 -10.85 -49.50
N PHE A 52 -9.61 -9.71 -49.45
CA PHE A 52 -8.65 -9.47 -48.39
C PHE A 52 -8.58 -8.00 -47.97
N THR A 53 -8.40 -7.81 -46.67
CA THR A 53 -8.26 -6.51 -46.02
C THR A 53 -6.78 -6.23 -45.75
N LYS A 54 -6.31 -5.04 -46.11
CA LYS A 54 -5.01 -4.53 -45.69
C LYS A 54 -5.13 -3.86 -44.32
N VAL A 55 -4.33 -4.30 -43.36
CA VAL A 55 -4.17 -3.66 -42.07
C VAL A 55 -2.83 -2.95 -42.07
N ILE A 56 -2.85 -1.62 -42.04
CA ILE A 56 -1.66 -0.77 -42.21
C ILE A 56 -1.42 0.05 -40.96
N GLY A 57 -0.24 -0.12 -40.35
CA GLY A 57 0.25 0.76 -39.30
C GLY A 57 0.84 2.05 -39.87
N LYS A 58 0.64 3.17 -39.18
CA LYS A 58 1.26 4.45 -39.51
C LYS A 58 1.35 5.35 -38.28
N LYS A 59 2.52 5.92 -38.01
CA LYS A 59 2.63 7.05 -37.06
C LYS A 59 2.12 8.35 -37.72
N SER A 60 1.17 9.01 -37.07
CA SER A 60 0.47 10.18 -37.61
C SER A 60 1.40 11.36 -37.91
N ASP A 61 2.38 11.58 -37.05
CA ASP A 61 3.10 12.86 -36.94
C ASP A 61 4.62 12.77 -37.11
N SER A 62 5.17 11.60 -37.46
CA SER A 62 6.63 11.45 -37.59
C SER A 62 7.05 10.64 -38.81
N ALA A 63 8.04 11.17 -39.53
CA ALA A 63 8.83 10.41 -40.49
C ALA A 63 9.88 9.60 -39.72
N SER A 64 9.48 8.48 -39.14
CA SER A 64 10.34 7.61 -38.32
C SER A 64 10.86 6.39 -39.08
N THR A 65 10.26 6.01 -40.20
CA THR A 65 10.51 4.72 -40.86
C THR A 65 11.57 4.83 -41.94
N VAL A 66 12.57 3.95 -41.94
CA VAL A 66 13.63 3.97 -42.96
C VAL A 66 13.03 3.66 -44.32
N SER A 67 13.13 4.62 -45.25
CA SER A 67 12.51 4.59 -46.57
C SER A 67 13.52 4.54 -47.73
N GLY A 68 14.80 4.69 -47.44
CA GLY A 68 15.90 4.64 -48.40
C GLY A 68 17.22 5.08 -47.80
N TYR A 69 18.27 5.14 -48.62
CA TYR A 69 19.62 5.52 -48.21
C TYR A 69 20.23 6.53 -49.18
N ASN A 70 20.76 7.63 -48.65
CA ASN A 70 21.66 8.51 -49.37
C ASN A 70 23.03 7.82 -49.50
N VAL A 71 23.49 7.67 -50.73
CA VAL A 71 24.76 7.01 -51.04
C VAL A 71 25.69 7.96 -51.77
N ILE A 72 26.98 7.80 -51.50
CA ILE A 72 28.07 8.49 -52.18
C ILE A 72 28.95 7.48 -52.92
N GLU A 73 29.69 7.95 -53.91
CA GLU A 73 30.73 7.15 -54.55
C GLU A 73 31.84 6.83 -53.54
N ASN A 74 32.40 5.63 -53.63
CA ASN A 74 33.50 5.19 -52.78
C ASN A 74 34.40 4.22 -53.56
N ASP A 75 35.70 4.38 -53.33
CA ASP A 75 36.82 3.70 -53.98
C ASP A 75 37.29 2.44 -53.23
N LEU A 76 36.42 1.87 -52.38
CA LEU A 76 36.67 0.59 -51.70
C LEU A 76 36.43 -0.60 -52.66
N ASP A 77 37.51 -1.07 -53.28
CA ASP A 77 37.58 -2.13 -54.33
C ASP A 77 36.48 -3.22 -54.38
N ILE A 78 36.08 -3.80 -53.23
CA ILE A 78 35.15 -4.95 -53.18
C ILE A 78 33.89 -4.75 -52.33
N LEU A 79 33.83 -3.71 -51.50
CA LEU A 79 32.68 -3.44 -50.64
C LEU A 79 31.98 -2.18 -51.13
N TRP A 80 30.65 -2.15 -51.06
CA TRP A 80 29.87 -0.96 -51.46
C TRP A 80 29.95 -0.63 -52.95
N THR A 81 30.12 -1.65 -53.79
CA THR A 81 30.20 -1.54 -55.27
C THR A 81 29.00 -0.83 -55.92
N HIS A 82 27.91 -0.63 -55.18
CA HIS A 82 26.69 0.02 -55.65
C HIS A 82 26.32 1.28 -54.85
N GLY A 83 27.25 1.84 -54.07
CA GLY A 83 27.08 3.06 -53.28
C GLY A 83 27.40 2.84 -51.81
N TYR A 84 28.14 3.78 -51.23
CA TYR A 84 28.49 3.81 -49.81
C TYR A 84 27.52 4.71 -49.05
N PRO A 85 26.85 4.24 -47.98
CA PRO A 85 25.91 5.08 -47.23
C PRO A 85 26.62 6.29 -46.61
N LEU A 86 26.04 7.47 -46.81
CA LEU A 86 26.59 8.73 -46.32
C LEU A 86 26.80 8.67 -44.79
N TYR A 87 27.97 9.06 -44.29
CA TYR A 87 28.32 9.04 -42.85
C TYR A 87 28.27 7.66 -42.15
N PHE A 88 28.28 6.56 -42.89
CA PHE A 88 28.25 5.21 -42.30
C PHE A 88 29.38 4.97 -41.28
N SER A 89 30.58 5.49 -41.55
CA SER A 89 31.78 5.39 -40.71
C SER A 89 31.86 6.42 -39.58
N ILE A 90 30.85 7.29 -39.41
CA ILE A 90 30.78 8.28 -38.31
C ILE A 90 29.47 8.09 -37.52
N PRO A 91 29.32 6.97 -36.77
CA PRO A 91 28.03 6.51 -36.24
C PRO A 91 27.42 7.41 -35.17
N LEU A 92 28.25 8.16 -34.44
CA LEU A 92 27.88 8.85 -33.20
C LEU A 92 27.21 10.23 -33.43
N LEU A 93 27.15 10.72 -34.67
CA LEU A 93 26.74 12.10 -34.95
C LEU A 93 25.64 12.25 -36.02
N ARG A 94 25.33 11.20 -36.81
CA ARG A 94 24.41 11.28 -37.96
C ARG A 94 23.72 9.95 -38.27
N ASP A 95 22.60 9.98 -38.98
CA ASP A 95 21.73 8.84 -39.34
C ASP A 95 22.33 7.83 -40.35
N LYS A 96 23.66 7.78 -40.54
CA LYS A 96 24.34 6.82 -41.45
C LYS A 96 23.74 6.76 -42.88
N GLY A 97 23.22 7.89 -43.35
CA GLY A 97 22.64 8.02 -44.69
C GLY A 97 21.19 7.52 -44.78
N MET A 98 20.58 7.07 -43.68
CA MET A 98 19.18 6.67 -43.67
C MET A 98 18.27 7.85 -43.96
N ARG A 99 17.38 7.69 -44.94
CA ARG A 99 16.25 8.60 -45.16
C ARG A 99 15.04 8.05 -44.43
N ARG A 100 14.42 8.86 -43.58
CA ARG A 100 13.18 8.48 -42.89
C ARG A 100 11.96 9.08 -43.59
N GLY A 101 10.92 8.27 -43.71
CA GLY A 101 9.61 8.63 -44.24
C GLY A 101 8.50 8.13 -43.32
N TYR A 102 7.26 8.31 -43.74
CA TYR A 102 6.09 7.80 -43.01
C TYR A 102 6.00 6.28 -43.10
N GLY A 103 5.50 5.65 -42.03
CA GLY A 103 5.33 4.21 -41.91
C GLY A 103 5.08 3.82 -40.45
N ASP A 104 5.32 2.55 -40.12
CA ASP A 104 5.12 1.95 -38.79
C ASP A 104 6.45 1.64 -38.07
N GLU A 105 7.51 2.40 -38.39
CA GLU A 105 8.90 2.26 -37.94
C GLU A 105 9.69 1.12 -38.58
N THR A 106 9.03 0.13 -39.18
CA THR A 106 9.68 -0.97 -39.89
C THR A 106 9.39 -0.94 -41.39
N VAL A 107 8.13 -0.74 -41.77
CA VAL A 107 7.63 -0.81 -43.14
C VAL A 107 7.21 0.59 -43.62
N PRO A 108 7.82 1.12 -44.69
CA PRO A 108 7.41 2.41 -45.25
C PRO A 108 5.95 2.38 -45.71
N LEU A 109 5.24 3.49 -45.51
CA LEU A 109 3.81 3.60 -45.81
C LEU A 109 3.50 3.27 -47.28
N TYR A 110 4.29 3.78 -48.22
CA TYR A 110 4.09 3.49 -49.65
C TYR A 110 4.24 1.99 -49.99
N SER A 111 5.06 1.26 -49.23
CA SER A 111 5.25 -0.18 -49.39
C SER A 111 4.03 -0.93 -48.84
N ALA A 112 3.52 -0.52 -47.68
CA ALA A 112 2.29 -1.07 -47.11
C ALA A 112 1.05 -0.77 -48.00
N GLU A 113 1.00 0.41 -48.60
CA GLU A 113 -0.08 0.87 -49.47
C GLU A 113 0.04 0.38 -50.93
N ALA A 114 1.06 -0.42 -51.27
CA ALA A 114 1.39 -0.81 -52.64
C ALA A 114 0.16 -1.00 -53.54
N THR A 115 -0.01 -0.07 -54.48
CA THR A 115 -1.22 0.06 -55.31
C THR A 115 -1.38 -1.07 -56.31
N GLU A 116 -0.28 -1.74 -56.63
CA GLU A 116 -0.19 -2.89 -57.52
C GLU A 116 -0.84 -4.13 -56.90
N ILE A 117 -1.00 -4.15 -55.58
CA ILE A 117 -1.66 -5.22 -54.82
C ILE A 117 -2.99 -4.66 -54.28
N PRO A 118 -4.07 -4.61 -55.08
CA PRO A 118 -5.33 -4.01 -54.66
C PRO A 118 -6.02 -4.89 -53.61
N ALA A 119 -6.48 -4.26 -52.52
CA ALA A 119 -7.27 -4.90 -51.47
C ALA A 119 -8.72 -4.41 -51.53
N ASP A 120 -9.66 -5.20 -51.01
CA ASP A 120 -11.08 -4.85 -50.96
C ASP A 120 -11.36 -3.79 -49.89
N GLU A 121 -10.59 -3.84 -48.80
CA GLU A 121 -10.64 -2.88 -47.71
C GLU A 121 -9.22 -2.56 -47.22
N THR A 122 -9.00 -1.31 -46.81
CA THR A 122 -7.76 -0.88 -46.16
C THR A 122 -8.11 -0.18 -44.85
N ILE A 123 -7.57 -0.68 -43.75
CA ILE A 123 -7.76 -0.13 -42.41
C ILE A 123 -6.42 0.42 -41.93
N TYR A 124 -6.45 1.66 -41.44
CA TYR A 124 -5.28 2.35 -40.91
C TYR A 124 -5.31 2.38 -39.38
N PHE A 125 -4.16 2.09 -38.77
CA PHE A 125 -3.95 2.18 -37.33
C PHE A 125 -2.80 3.12 -37.01
N GLU A 126 -3.01 3.97 -36.01
CA GLU A 126 -1.92 4.69 -35.37
C GLU A 126 -1.16 3.70 -34.46
N SER A 127 -0.19 3.00 -35.04
CA SER A 127 0.53 1.91 -34.39
C SER A 127 1.92 1.73 -35.00
N GLU A 128 2.85 1.28 -34.17
CA GLU A 128 4.15 0.76 -34.58
C GLU A 128 4.02 -0.69 -35.07
N HIS A 129 4.99 -1.17 -35.84
CA HIS A 129 4.90 -2.46 -36.53
C HIS A 129 4.72 -3.64 -35.57
N ASN A 130 5.46 -3.64 -34.46
CA ASN A 130 5.41 -4.68 -33.43
C ASN A 130 4.09 -4.67 -32.61
N ALA A 131 3.47 -3.50 -32.47
CA ALA A 131 2.22 -3.31 -31.75
C ALA A 131 0.98 -3.57 -32.63
N LEU A 132 1.13 -3.50 -33.96
CA LEU A 132 0.02 -3.53 -34.92
C LEU A 132 -0.93 -4.73 -34.73
N PRO A 133 -0.47 -5.98 -34.52
CA PRO A 133 -1.39 -7.10 -34.27
C PRO A 133 -2.23 -6.92 -32.99
N THR A 134 -1.65 -6.30 -31.97
CA THR A 134 -2.33 -6.03 -30.69
C THR A 134 -3.31 -4.87 -30.84
N ASP A 135 -2.92 -3.80 -31.52
CA ASP A 135 -3.75 -2.61 -31.70
C ASP A 135 -4.91 -2.85 -32.67
N ALA A 136 -4.72 -3.69 -33.69
CA ALA A 136 -5.76 -4.05 -34.64
C ALA A 136 -6.70 -5.17 -34.16
N GLN A 137 -6.46 -5.79 -32.98
CA GLN A 137 -7.14 -7.03 -32.57
C GLN A 137 -8.68 -6.92 -32.57
N SER A 138 -9.20 -5.77 -32.14
CA SER A 138 -10.64 -5.55 -31.98
C SER A 138 -11.34 -5.38 -33.31
N ASP A 139 -10.76 -4.60 -34.22
CA ASP A 139 -11.26 -4.36 -35.57
C ASP A 139 -11.09 -5.57 -36.47
N ILE A 140 -10.02 -6.35 -36.31
CA ILE A 140 -9.88 -7.64 -37.00
C ILE A 140 -10.99 -8.60 -36.55
N LEU A 141 -11.26 -8.71 -35.24
CA LEU A 141 -12.36 -9.53 -34.75
C LEU A 141 -13.72 -9.02 -35.22
N GLU A 142 -13.92 -7.71 -35.30
CA GLU A 142 -15.12 -7.10 -35.86
C GLU A 142 -15.29 -7.45 -37.34
N THR A 143 -14.22 -7.35 -38.13
CA THR A 143 -14.19 -7.71 -39.56
C THR A 143 -14.56 -9.18 -39.76
N LEU A 144 -13.98 -10.07 -38.96
CA LEU A 144 -14.19 -11.52 -39.08
C LEU A 144 -15.54 -12.00 -38.54
N THR A 145 -16.13 -11.31 -37.56
CA THR A 145 -17.33 -11.80 -36.84
C THR A 145 -18.55 -10.88 -36.97
N SER A 146 -18.40 -9.73 -37.62
CA SER A 146 -19.37 -8.63 -37.63
C SER A 146 -19.78 -8.14 -36.24
N LYS A 147 -18.95 -8.41 -35.22
CA LYS A 147 -19.20 -8.03 -33.83
C LYS A 147 -17.90 -7.57 -33.17
N LYS A 148 -17.85 -6.30 -32.78
CA LYS A 148 -16.74 -5.78 -32.00
C LYS A 148 -16.70 -6.41 -30.60
N PRO A 149 -15.54 -6.90 -30.12
CA PRO A 149 -15.41 -7.40 -28.76
C PRO A 149 -15.61 -6.27 -27.74
N ALA A 150 -16.17 -6.61 -26.57
CA ALA A 150 -16.42 -5.63 -25.49
C ALA A 150 -15.15 -5.28 -24.69
N SER A 151 -14.09 -6.08 -24.82
CA SER A 151 -12.83 -5.94 -24.10
C SER A 151 -11.68 -6.53 -24.92
N GLU A 152 -10.50 -5.94 -24.78
CA GLU A 152 -9.25 -6.40 -25.42
C GLU A 152 -8.32 -7.08 -24.41
N VAL A 153 -7.43 -7.94 -24.91
CA VAL A 153 -6.40 -8.61 -24.10
C VAL A 153 -5.04 -8.14 -24.58
N ARG A 154 -4.27 -7.49 -23.70
CA ARG A 154 -2.97 -6.85 -24.02
C ARG A 154 -1.81 -7.42 -23.18
N ARG A 155 -1.77 -8.75 -23.02
CA ARG A 155 -0.81 -9.45 -22.13
C ARG A 155 0.67 -9.33 -22.53
N TRP A 156 0.94 -9.07 -23.81
CA TRP A 156 2.32 -8.97 -24.34
C TRP A 156 2.96 -7.58 -24.12
N ARG A 157 2.20 -6.63 -23.59
CA ARG A 157 2.72 -5.31 -23.22
C ARG A 157 3.12 -5.35 -21.74
N ILE A 158 4.42 -5.29 -21.48
CA ILE A 158 4.99 -5.33 -20.13
C ILE A 158 5.68 -3.98 -19.90
N PRO A 159 4.93 -2.87 -19.75
CA PRO A 159 5.51 -1.59 -19.37
C PRO A 159 6.17 -1.65 -17.99
N ASP A 160 5.70 -2.53 -17.11
CA ASP A 160 6.22 -2.68 -15.76
C ASP A 160 6.66 -4.12 -15.52
N ILE A 161 7.82 -4.31 -14.89
CA ILE A 161 8.28 -5.62 -14.44
C ILE A 161 8.92 -5.50 -13.07
N LEU A 162 8.47 -6.33 -12.13
CA LEU A 162 9.14 -6.53 -10.85
C LEU A 162 10.03 -7.75 -10.97
N ILE A 163 11.31 -7.61 -10.60
CA ILE A 163 12.31 -8.66 -10.60
C ILE A 163 12.76 -8.84 -9.16
N ILE A 164 12.77 -10.07 -8.66
CA ILE A 164 13.32 -10.41 -7.35
C ILE A 164 14.43 -11.43 -7.58
N LEU A 165 15.67 -11.03 -7.29
CA LEU A 165 16.86 -11.87 -7.38
C LEU A 165 17.34 -12.24 -5.99
N VAL A 166 17.82 -13.46 -5.83
CA VAL A 166 18.26 -14.01 -4.55
C VAL A 166 19.65 -14.61 -4.68
N HIS A 167 20.51 -14.19 -3.78
CA HIS A 167 21.83 -14.76 -3.60
C HIS A 167 21.81 -15.70 -2.40
N SER A 168 22.13 -16.97 -2.65
CA SER A 168 22.22 -18.09 -1.69
C SER A 168 22.85 -17.71 -0.33
N PRO A 169 22.49 -18.39 0.78
CA PRO A 169 21.84 -19.71 0.83
C PRO A 169 20.39 -19.68 1.33
N VAL A 170 19.45 -19.19 0.52
CA VAL A 170 18.00 -19.27 0.80
C VAL A 170 17.22 -19.67 -0.44
N ASP A 171 16.14 -20.41 -0.22
CA ASP A 171 15.07 -20.55 -1.22
C ASP A 171 13.96 -19.55 -0.93
N ILE A 172 13.24 -19.07 -1.94
CA ILE A 172 12.21 -18.04 -1.74
C ILE A 172 10.79 -18.44 -2.14
N GLN A 173 9.84 -17.82 -1.47
CA GLN A 173 8.44 -17.71 -1.86
C GLN A 173 8.03 -16.23 -1.80
N VAL A 174 7.37 -15.76 -2.84
CA VAL A 174 6.77 -14.42 -2.87
C VAL A 174 5.26 -14.53 -2.84
N VAL A 175 4.62 -13.70 -2.02
CA VAL A 175 3.16 -13.55 -1.93
C VAL A 175 2.80 -12.15 -2.41
N SER A 176 1.94 -12.06 -3.42
CA SER A 176 1.44 -10.79 -3.96
C SER A 176 0.46 -10.10 -3.00
N PRO A 177 0.19 -8.79 -3.17
CA PRO A 177 -0.86 -8.08 -2.44
C PRO A 177 -2.24 -8.75 -2.49
N SER A 178 -2.59 -9.40 -3.60
CA SER A 178 -3.81 -10.18 -3.81
C SER A 178 -3.78 -11.57 -3.17
N GLY A 179 -2.62 -12.00 -2.66
CA GLY A 179 -2.42 -13.26 -1.95
C GLY A 179 -1.98 -14.44 -2.82
N GLU A 180 -1.73 -14.21 -4.10
CA GLU A 180 -1.20 -15.21 -5.04
C GLU A 180 0.28 -15.49 -4.75
N LYS A 181 0.72 -16.74 -4.93
CA LYS A 181 2.06 -17.17 -4.55
C LYS A 181 2.91 -17.59 -5.75
N ILE A 182 4.21 -17.29 -5.69
CA ILE A 182 5.22 -17.79 -6.62
C ILE A 182 6.50 -18.18 -5.88
N GLY A 183 7.21 -19.22 -6.35
CA GLY A 183 8.47 -19.68 -5.78
C GLY A 183 8.41 -21.10 -5.23
N LYS A 184 9.17 -21.40 -4.17
CA LYS A 184 9.12 -22.68 -3.47
C LYS A 184 7.95 -22.74 -2.49
N ASN A 185 7.14 -23.79 -2.56
CA ASN A 185 6.16 -24.11 -1.54
C ASN A 185 6.84 -24.86 -0.38
N PHE A 186 7.05 -24.16 0.74
CA PHE A 186 7.73 -24.73 1.92
C PHE A 186 6.96 -25.85 2.63
N GLU A 187 5.65 -26.04 2.37
CA GLU A 187 4.87 -27.12 2.98
C GLU A 187 5.10 -28.47 2.28
N ASN A 188 5.25 -28.46 0.95
CA ASN A 188 5.32 -29.68 0.14
C ASN A 188 6.61 -29.81 -0.69
N GLY A 189 7.48 -28.80 -0.66
CA GLY A 189 8.78 -28.78 -1.34
C GLY A 189 8.69 -28.73 -2.87
N LYS A 190 7.60 -28.21 -3.44
CA LYS A 190 7.41 -28.06 -4.90
C LYS A 190 7.35 -26.61 -5.31
N GLU A 191 7.56 -26.35 -6.59
CA GLU A 191 7.31 -25.03 -7.17
C GLU A 191 5.82 -24.69 -7.15
N ILE A 192 5.52 -23.42 -6.87
CA ILE A 192 4.19 -22.82 -6.97
C ILE A 192 4.30 -21.58 -7.86
N ASN A 193 3.33 -21.39 -8.75
CA ASN A 193 3.23 -20.20 -9.58
C ASN A 193 1.74 -19.93 -9.86
N GLU A 194 1.15 -19.10 -9.01
CA GLU A 194 -0.25 -18.67 -9.09
C GLU A 194 -0.39 -17.29 -9.75
N ILE A 195 0.69 -16.51 -9.77
CA ILE A 195 0.70 -15.16 -10.35
C ILE A 195 0.71 -15.28 -11.89
N PRO A 196 -0.29 -14.73 -12.60
CA PRO A 196 -0.36 -14.81 -14.06
C PRO A 196 0.88 -14.24 -14.75
N ASP A 197 1.37 -14.95 -15.77
CA ASP A 197 2.50 -14.57 -16.62
C ASP A 197 3.86 -14.39 -15.90
N ALA A 198 3.91 -14.62 -14.58
CA ALA A 198 5.13 -14.57 -13.79
C ALA A 198 6.04 -15.76 -14.06
N PHE A 199 7.35 -15.55 -13.91
CA PHE A 199 8.38 -16.57 -14.10
C PHE A 199 9.17 -16.77 -12.81
N TYR A 200 9.53 -18.01 -12.51
CA TYR A 200 10.42 -18.38 -11.42
C TYR A 200 11.49 -19.33 -11.96
N SER A 201 12.76 -19.07 -11.63
CA SER A 201 13.89 -19.85 -12.13
C SER A 201 13.98 -21.27 -11.55
N GLY A 202 13.33 -21.50 -10.41
CA GLY A 202 13.39 -22.77 -9.66
C GLY A 202 14.47 -22.79 -8.59
N PHE A 203 14.21 -23.50 -7.48
CA PHE A 203 15.12 -23.61 -6.32
C PHE A 203 16.24 -24.66 -6.48
N ASP A 204 16.25 -25.39 -7.60
CA ASP A 204 17.34 -26.32 -7.94
C ASP A 204 18.48 -25.62 -8.73
N THR A 205 18.49 -24.28 -8.75
CA THR A 205 19.44 -23.46 -9.51
C THR A 205 20.47 -22.78 -8.61
N ASP A 206 21.63 -22.40 -9.15
CA ASP A 206 22.69 -21.70 -8.39
C ASP A 206 22.27 -20.28 -7.96
N THR A 207 21.26 -19.70 -8.60
CA THR A 207 20.74 -18.36 -8.31
C THR A 207 19.24 -18.34 -8.59
N GLU A 208 18.46 -18.14 -7.54
CA GLU A 208 17.02 -18.01 -7.66
C GLU A 208 16.64 -16.59 -8.09
N PHE A 209 15.74 -16.49 -9.06
CA PHE A 209 15.08 -15.24 -9.35
C PHE A 209 13.66 -15.48 -9.85
N LEU A 210 12.83 -14.45 -9.73
CA LEU A 210 11.51 -14.42 -10.32
C LEU A 210 11.24 -13.07 -10.97
N THR A 211 10.32 -13.09 -11.93
CA THR A 211 9.80 -11.88 -12.57
C THR A 211 8.28 -11.88 -12.51
N ILE A 212 7.70 -10.72 -12.23
CA ILE A 212 6.27 -10.47 -12.20
C ILE A 212 5.99 -9.35 -13.20
N PRO A 213 5.48 -9.67 -14.40
CA PRO A 213 5.02 -8.68 -15.37
C PRO A 213 3.83 -7.90 -14.83
N ASN A 214 3.82 -6.58 -15.02
CA ASN A 214 2.75 -5.68 -14.61
C ASN A 214 2.31 -5.89 -13.15
N PRO A 215 3.25 -5.76 -12.18
CA PRO A 215 2.95 -6.00 -10.77
C PRO A 215 1.87 -5.05 -10.27
N GLU A 216 0.98 -5.55 -9.42
CA GLU A 216 0.01 -4.73 -8.69
C GLU A 216 0.72 -3.84 -7.67
N ASP A 217 0.17 -2.66 -7.41
CA ASP A 217 0.65 -1.83 -6.29
C ASP A 217 0.25 -2.48 -4.96
N GLY A 218 1.15 -2.44 -3.98
CA GLY A 218 0.95 -2.97 -2.64
C GLY A 218 2.15 -3.69 -2.07
N ASP A 219 1.93 -4.39 -0.96
CA ASP A 219 2.97 -5.09 -0.21
C ASP A 219 3.19 -6.51 -0.76
N TYR A 220 4.39 -6.76 -1.27
CA TYR A 220 4.86 -8.10 -1.62
C TYR A 220 5.64 -8.68 -0.45
N LYS A 221 5.21 -9.85 0.02
CA LYS A 221 5.91 -10.58 1.08
C LYS A 221 6.90 -11.53 0.46
N ILE A 222 8.17 -11.38 0.80
CA ILE A 222 9.26 -12.25 0.39
C ILE A 222 9.64 -13.12 1.59
N ILE A 223 9.32 -14.40 1.50
CA ILE A 223 9.60 -15.40 2.52
C ILE A 223 10.84 -16.17 2.07
N ALA A 224 11.90 -16.10 2.85
CA ALA A 224 13.17 -16.80 2.61
C ALA A 224 13.34 -17.95 3.61
N GLN A 225 13.72 -19.13 3.12
CA GLN A 225 14.09 -20.27 3.95
C GLN A 225 15.57 -20.59 3.79
N GLY A 226 16.33 -20.60 4.89
CA GLY A 226 17.75 -20.95 4.88
C GLY A 226 18.02 -22.37 4.38
N THR A 227 19.01 -22.52 3.50
CA THR A 227 19.46 -23.79 2.95
C THR A 227 20.91 -24.10 3.34
N GLY A 228 21.39 -25.30 3.01
CA GLY A 228 22.79 -25.69 3.27
C GLY A 228 23.15 -25.62 4.75
N GLU A 229 24.27 -24.97 5.08
CA GLU A 229 24.72 -24.71 6.47
C GLU A 229 24.29 -23.32 7.00
N GLY A 230 23.52 -22.56 6.21
CA GLY A 230 23.25 -21.15 6.49
C GLY A 230 24.37 -20.20 6.08
N GLY A 231 24.24 -18.92 6.43
CA GLY A 231 25.17 -17.85 6.07
C GLY A 231 24.46 -16.54 5.71
N ASN A 232 25.21 -15.61 5.12
CA ASN A 232 24.67 -14.35 4.61
C ASN A 232 23.96 -14.62 3.29
N TYR A 233 22.75 -14.08 3.13
CA TYR A 233 22.03 -14.06 1.87
C TYR A 233 21.62 -12.62 1.54
N THR A 234 21.39 -12.39 0.25
CA THR A 234 20.95 -11.09 -0.27
C THR A 234 19.73 -11.27 -1.15
N ILE A 235 18.72 -10.43 -0.97
CA ILE A 235 17.57 -10.31 -1.87
C ILE A 235 17.62 -8.94 -2.51
N GLU A 236 17.58 -8.88 -3.83
CA GLU A 236 17.43 -7.65 -4.60
C GLU A 236 16.06 -7.64 -5.25
N ALA A 237 15.26 -6.61 -4.95
CA ALA A 237 13.99 -6.37 -5.64
C ALA A 237 14.14 -5.13 -6.50
N ALA A 238 13.90 -5.26 -7.80
CA ALA A 238 14.00 -4.18 -8.78
C ALA A 238 12.69 -4.05 -9.57
N LYS A 239 12.15 -2.84 -9.64
CA LYS A 239 11.04 -2.48 -10.52
C LYS A 239 11.59 -1.69 -11.70
N ILE A 240 11.34 -2.19 -12.91
CA ILE A 240 11.65 -1.51 -14.15
C ILE A 240 10.31 -1.06 -14.76
N THR A 241 10.20 0.24 -15.03
CA THR A 241 9.02 0.85 -15.65
C THR A 241 9.43 1.57 -16.93
N GLU A 242 8.75 1.29 -18.03
CA GLU A 242 8.93 1.94 -19.31
C GLU A 242 7.63 2.65 -19.71
N ASN A 243 7.72 3.92 -20.09
CA ASN A 243 6.59 4.61 -20.69
C ASN A 243 6.48 4.17 -22.16
N PRO A 244 5.39 3.49 -22.57
CA PRO A 244 5.28 3.04 -23.94
C PRO A 244 5.19 4.15 -24.99
N ALA A 245 4.91 5.39 -24.58
CA ALA A 245 4.93 6.57 -25.46
C ALA A 245 6.31 7.23 -25.55
N ASP A 246 7.26 6.83 -24.70
CA ASP A 246 8.63 7.35 -24.60
C ASP A 246 9.57 6.20 -24.17
N PRO A 247 9.81 5.21 -25.05
CA PRO A 247 10.57 3.99 -24.72
C PRO A 247 12.03 4.26 -24.35
N ASP A 248 12.57 5.41 -24.73
CA ASP A 248 13.93 5.84 -24.35
C ASP A 248 14.03 6.29 -22.87
N ASN A 249 12.93 6.29 -22.13
CA ASN A 249 12.82 6.80 -20.76
C ASN A 249 12.41 5.72 -19.74
N ALA A 250 13.04 4.55 -19.86
CA ALA A 250 12.92 3.51 -18.84
C ALA A 250 13.46 3.99 -17.49
N LYS A 251 12.74 3.68 -16.42
CA LYS A 251 13.09 3.96 -15.04
C LYS A 251 13.34 2.65 -14.30
N GLU A 252 14.27 2.71 -13.36
CA GLU A 252 14.57 1.62 -12.45
C GLU A 252 14.50 2.13 -11.02
N SER A 253 13.85 1.36 -10.16
CA SER A 253 13.89 1.49 -8.70
C SER A 253 14.29 0.15 -8.14
N SER A 254 15.27 0.10 -7.24
CA SER A 254 15.73 -1.15 -6.63
C SER A 254 16.00 -0.99 -5.15
N VAL A 255 15.87 -2.11 -4.44
CA VAL A 255 16.13 -2.24 -3.00
C VAL A 255 16.87 -3.54 -2.74
N THR A 256 17.79 -3.48 -1.78
CA THR A 256 18.62 -4.63 -1.39
C THR A 256 18.37 -4.96 0.08
N ILE A 257 18.23 -6.26 0.36
CA ILE A 257 17.97 -6.81 1.68
C ILE A 257 19.09 -7.80 1.99
N GLU A 258 19.92 -7.49 2.99
CA GLU A 258 21.04 -8.34 3.43
C GLU A 258 20.76 -8.88 4.83
N ARG A 259 20.81 -10.21 4.99
CA ARG A 259 20.51 -10.88 6.26
C ARG A 259 21.36 -12.14 6.43
N GLU A 260 21.42 -12.64 7.66
CA GLU A 260 22.00 -13.93 8.02
C GLU A 260 20.89 -14.97 8.23
N THR A 261 21.14 -16.23 7.90
CA THR A 261 20.20 -17.33 8.14
C THR A 261 20.90 -18.61 8.58
N GLN A 262 20.15 -19.50 9.23
CA GLN A 262 20.52 -20.90 9.49
C GLN A 262 19.65 -21.86 8.67
N THR A 263 20.11 -23.10 8.51
CA THR A 263 19.37 -24.15 7.79
C THR A 263 17.94 -24.32 8.31
N GLY A 264 16.96 -24.17 7.43
CA GLY A 264 15.53 -24.32 7.70
C GLY A 264 14.88 -23.13 8.42
N GLU A 265 15.66 -22.11 8.80
CA GLU A 265 15.11 -20.87 9.37
C GLU A 265 14.29 -20.13 8.33
N ILE A 266 13.12 -19.64 8.72
CA ILE A 266 12.22 -18.88 7.86
C ILE A 266 12.25 -17.41 8.29
N GLN A 267 12.48 -16.52 7.34
CA GLN A 267 12.47 -15.08 7.54
C GLN A 267 11.56 -14.42 6.51
N GLU A 268 10.85 -13.38 6.95
CA GLU A 268 9.98 -12.58 6.09
C GLU A 268 10.58 -11.19 5.90
N ALA A 269 10.54 -10.71 4.67
CA ALA A 269 10.76 -9.32 4.32
C ALA A 269 9.57 -8.82 3.49
N VAL A 270 9.26 -7.53 3.60
CA VAL A 270 8.17 -6.92 2.84
C VAL A 270 8.75 -5.81 1.97
N VAL A 271 8.48 -5.87 0.67
CA VAL A 271 8.77 -4.79 -0.26
C VAL A 271 7.47 -4.21 -0.76
N GLN A 272 7.34 -2.89 -0.73
CA GLN A 272 6.16 -2.19 -1.23
C GLN A 272 6.40 -1.76 -2.67
N VAL A 273 5.51 -2.13 -3.56
CA VAL A 273 5.42 -1.58 -4.92
C VAL A 273 4.42 -0.43 -4.90
N ALA A 274 4.87 0.77 -5.28
CA ALA A 274 4.04 1.97 -5.31
C ALA A 274 4.38 2.84 -6.53
N GLY A 275 3.52 2.85 -7.55
CA GLY A 275 3.79 3.63 -8.75
C GLY A 275 5.04 3.13 -9.46
N ASP A 276 6.03 3.99 -9.73
CA ASP A 276 7.30 3.61 -10.37
C ASP A 276 8.40 3.16 -9.38
N GLN A 277 8.04 2.94 -8.10
CA GLN A 277 9.01 2.64 -7.04
C GLN A 277 8.80 1.26 -6.41
N VAL A 278 9.91 0.67 -5.97
CA VAL A 278 9.95 -0.41 -4.98
C VAL A 278 10.64 0.11 -3.73
N ILE A 279 10.02 -0.11 -2.58
CA ILE A 279 10.45 0.43 -1.29
C ILE A 279 10.65 -0.74 -0.33
N TYR A 280 11.79 -0.75 0.36
CA TYR A 280 12.08 -1.70 1.43
C TYR A 280 12.36 -0.93 2.71
N ASN A 281 11.70 -1.33 3.79
CA ASN A 281 11.96 -0.81 5.12
C ASN A 281 12.67 -1.89 5.93
N SER A 282 13.94 -1.65 6.27
CA SER A 282 14.77 -2.60 7.03
C SER A 282 14.48 -2.59 8.53
N ASP A 283 13.66 -1.65 8.99
CA ASP A 283 13.32 -1.52 10.39
C ASP A 283 12.47 -2.71 10.85
N THR A 284 12.94 -3.34 11.92
CA THR A 284 12.30 -4.50 12.57
C THR A 284 11.98 -4.23 14.04
N ALA A 285 12.31 -3.03 14.53
CA ALA A 285 12.10 -2.65 15.92
C ALA A 285 10.68 -2.06 16.07
N PRO A 286 9.86 -2.54 17.01
CA PRO A 286 8.58 -1.90 17.28
C PRO A 286 8.77 -0.53 17.96
N PRO A 287 7.82 0.40 17.77
CA PRO A 287 7.76 1.66 18.51
C PRO A 287 7.83 1.49 20.03
N VAL A 288 8.55 2.39 20.70
CA VAL A 288 8.58 2.51 22.16
C VAL A 288 7.50 3.49 22.62
N ILE A 289 6.67 3.07 23.57
CA ILE A 289 5.56 3.87 24.09
C ILE A 289 5.84 4.24 25.55
N SER A 290 5.59 5.49 25.91
CA SER A 290 5.68 6.00 27.29
C SER A 290 4.38 6.68 27.68
N ILE A 291 3.73 6.19 28.73
CA ILE A 291 2.50 6.77 29.27
C ILE A 291 2.85 7.67 30.46
N PHE A 292 2.52 8.96 30.38
CA PHE A 292 2.78 9.94 31.44
C PHE A 292 1.54 10.20 32.30
N SER A 293 0.34 10.05 31.75
CA SER A 293 -0.92 10.12 32.48
C SER A 293 -1.98 9.26 31.78
N PRO A 294 -2.75 8.45 32.51
CA PRO A 294 -2.72 8.26 33.95
C PRO A 294 -1.44 7.54 34.43
N GLU A 295 -1.06 7.81 35.66
CA GLU A 295 -0.09 7.02 36.41
C GLU A 295 -0.82 5.84 37.09
N GLU A 296 -0.10 4.78 37.45
CA GLU A 296 -0.64 3.65 38.21
C GLU A 296 -0.93 4.04 39.66
N LYS A 297 -2.07 4.70 39.88
CA LYS A 297 -2.54 5.15 41.21
C LYS A 297 -4.05 5.36 41.27
N ASP A 298 -4.52 5.71 42.47
CA ASP A 298 -5.90 6.08 42.73
C ASP A 298 -6.16 7.55 42.36
N TYR A 299 -7.21 7.77 41.59
CA TYR A 299 -7.76 9.08 41.26
C TYR A 299 -9.13 9.25 41.90
N THR A 300 -9.35 10.38 42.55
CA THR A 300 -10.71 10.72 43.02
C THR A 300 -11.59 11.14 41.85
N ASN A 301 -12.85 10.69 41.87
CA ASN A 301 -13.81 10.95 40.81
C ASN A 301 -14.32 12.41 40.72
N ASP A 302 -13.63 13.38 41.32
CA ASP A 302 -13.90 14.81 41.21
C ASP A 302 -12.79 15.56 40.44
N LYS A 303 -11.94 14.80 39.73
CA LYS A 303 -10.84 15.31 38.92
C LYS A 303 -11.14 15.23 37.43
N ILE A 304 -10.47 16.10 36.68
CA ILE A 304 -10.30 15.95 35.25
C ILE A 304 -9.00 15.18 35.03
N LEU A 305 -9.07 14.02 34.39
CA LEU A 305 -7.93 13.18 34.07
C LEU A 305 -7.38 13.52 32.69
N ALA A 306 -6.10 13.85 32.59
CA ALA A 306 -5.43 13.98 31.31
C ALA A 306 -4.97 12.60 30.81
N ILE A 307 -5.11 12.35 29.51
CA ILE A 307 -4.50 11.22 28.81
C ILE A 307 -3.28 11.78 28.08
N ASP A 308 -2.09 11.42 28.57
CA ASP A 308 -0.82 11.90 28.05
C ASP A 308 0.13 10.72 27.87
N TYR A 309 0.60 10.55 26.64
CA TYR A 309 1.52 9.49 26.24
C TYR A 309 2.34 9.99 25.05
N LYS A 310 3.44 9.31 24.80
CA LYS A 310 4.31 9.53 23.64
C LYS A 310 4.72 8.19 23.05
N ALA A 311 4.65 8.09 21.73
CA ALA A 311 5.25 7.01 20.96
C ALA A 311 6.49 7.55 20.23
N GLU A 312 7.58 6.80 20.28
CA GLU A 312 8.81 7.11 19.55
C GLU A 312 9.29 5.86 18.83
N ASP A 313 9.74 6.04 17.60
CA ASP A 313 10.44 5.01 16.87
C ASP A 313 11.73 5.58 16.29
N SER A 314 12.82 4.83 16.41
CA SER A 314 14.16 5.25 15.97
C SER A 314 14.56 4.71 14.60
N GLY A 315 13.79 3.76 14.06
CA GLY A 315 14.03 3.18 12.75
C GLY A 315 13.28 3.97 11.69
N SER A 316 12.07 3.52 11.39
CA SER A 316 11.25 4.02 10.30
C SER A 316 10.33 5.18 10.67
N GLY A 317 10.16 5.46 11.95
CA GLY A 317 9.26 6.50 12.47
C GLY A 317 7.81 6.03 12.60
N ILE A 318 6.97 6.82 13.27
CA ILE A 318 5.59 6.44 13.58
C ILE A 318 4.65 6.69 12.39
N ALA A 319 3.96 5.64 11.94
CA ALA A 319 2.93 5.72 10.91
C ALA A 319 1.54 5.97 11.50
N ASN A 320 1.20 5.27 12.59
CA ASN A 320 -0.11 5.40 13.24
C ASN A 320 -0.01 5.20 14.76
N GLU A 321 -0.88 5.87 15.51
CA GLU A 321 -1.03 5.71 16.95
C GLU A 321 -2.51 5.70 17.35
N ALA A 322 -2.85 4.86 18.32
CA ALA A 322 -4.19 4.77 18.87
C ALA A 322 -4.13 4.51 20.38
N TRP A 323 -5.10 5.07 21.10
CA TRP A 323 -5.28 4.79 22.52
C TRP A 323 -6.75 4.46 22.79
N ARG A 324 -6.99 3.65 23.81
CA ARG A 324 -8.33 3.34 24.30
C ARG A 324 -8.31 3.08 25.79
N VAL A 325 -9.44 3.35 26.44
CA VAL A 325 -9.62 3.04 27.86
C VAL A 325 -10.70 1.99 28.02
N GLU A 326 -10.37 0.94 28.76
CA GLU A 326 -11.26 -0.16 29.06
C GLU A 326 -11.62 -0.13 30.55
N LYS A 327 -12.88 -0.45 30.87
CA LYS A 327 -13.34 -0.75 32.23
C LYS A 327 -14.00 -2.12 32.22
N ASP A 328 -13.56 -3.02 33.08
CA ASP A 328 -14.06 -4.40 33.14
C ASP A 328 -13.98 -5.15 31.78
N GLY A 329 -13.01 -4.78 30.93
CA GLY A 329 -12.83 -5.33 29.58
C GLY A 329 -13.69 -4.68 28.49
N GLU A 330 -14.56 -3.73 28.83
CA GLU A 330 -15.37 -2.98 27.86
C GLU A 330 -14.72 -1.63 27.51
N ASN A 331 -14.60 -1.34 26.21
CA ASN A 331 -14.08 -0.06 25.73
C ASN A 331 -15.08 1.08 25.96
N LEU A 332 -14.63 2.15 26.62
CA LEU A 332 -15.44 3.32 26.95
C LEU A 332 -15.56 4.36 25.84
N ASN A 333 -14.79 4.19 24.74
CA ASN A 333 -14.81 5.06 23.55
C ASN A 333 -14.57 6.55 23.86
N TRP A 334 -13.73 6.85 24.85
CA TRP A 334 -13.29 8.22 25.12
C TRP A 334 -12.58 8.82 23.89
N GLN A 335 -12.96 10.04 23.51
CA GLN A 335 -12.41 10.73 22.33
C GLN A 335 -11.47 11.88 22.72
N GLU A 336 -11.68 12.47 23.90
CA GLU A 336 -10.91 13.60 24.39
C GLU A 336 -9.78 13.12 25.31
N LYS A 337 -8.59 13.72 25.17
CA LYS A 337 -7.45 13.48 26.07
C LYS A 337 -7.60 14.18 27.44
N SER A 338 -8.80 14.65 27.76
CA SER A 338 -9.14 15.34 29.01
C SER A 338 -10.52 14.87 29.46
N VAL A 339 -10.58 14.03 30.49
CA VAL A 339 -11.77 13.27 30.84
C VAL A 339 -12.28 13.70 32.21
N ASP A 340 -13.56 14.05 32.27
CA ASP A 340 -14.22 14.38 33.53
C ASP A 340 -14.62 13.11 34.29
N LEU A 341 -13.80 12.71 35.27
CA LEU A 341 -14.04 11.49 36.05
C LEU A 341 -15.32 11.54 36.88
N SER A 342 -15.92 12.72 37.08
CA SER A 342 -17.22 12.83 37.75
C SER A 342 -18.36 12.27 36.90
N LEU A 343 -18.15 12.11 35.59
CA LEU A 343 -19.15 11.56 34.67
C LEU A 343 -18.91 10.07 34.37
N GLU A 344 -17.92 9.47 35.03
CA GLU A 344 -17.48 8.10 34.85
C GLU A 344 -17.72 7.26 36.13
N HIS A 345 -17.80 5.95 35.95
CA HIS A 345 -18.05 5.01 37.06
C HIS A 345 -16.83 4.80 37.95
N LEU A 346 -17.02 4.34 39.18
CA LEU A 346 -15.89 3.94 40.04
C LEU A 346 -15.30 2.59 39.62
N GLY A 347 -14.05 2.32 40.02
CA GLY A 347 -13.39 1.02 39.84
C GLY A 347 -12.08 1.10 39.05
N ASN A 348 -11.65 -0.05 38.54
CA ASN A 348 -10.38 -0.17 37.82
C ASN A 348 -10.57 0.11 36.33
N TYR A 349 -9.64 0.85 35.76
CA TYR A 349 -9.57 1.22 34.36
C TYR A 349 -8.20 0.81 33.81
N THR A 350 -8.16 0.48 32.53
CA THR A 350 -6.92 0.18 31.81
C THR A 350 -6.83 1.11 30.59
N LEU A 351 -5.84 2.00 30.56
CA LEU A 351 -5.48 2.70 29.34
C LEU A 351 -4.53 1.80 28.54
N LYS A 352 -4.85 1.56 27.28
CA LYS A 352 -4.01 0.84 26.31
C LYS A 352 -3.62 1.79 25.20
N VAL A 353 -2.35 1.86 24.90
CA VAL A 353 -1.79 2.63 23.78
C VAL A 353 -1.10 1.67 22.83
N VAL A 354 -1.36 1.81 21.55
CA VAL A 354 -0.76 1.03 20.47
C VAL A 354 -0.19 2.00 19.45
N ALA A 355 1.02 1.73 18.98
CA ALA A 355 1.65 2.48 17.91
C ALA A 355 2.24 1.51 16.88
N THR A 356 2.17 1.90 15.61
CA THR A 356 2.71 1.16 14.47
C THR A 356 3.62 2.08 13.67
N ASP A 357 4.80 1.59 13.31
CA ASP A 357 5.78 2.33 12.51
C ASP A 357 5.52 2.21 10.99
N TYR A 358 6.36 2.84 10.17
CA TYR A 358 6.28 2.74 8.70
C TYR A 358 6.84 1.42 8.14
N ALA A 359 7.42 0.55 8.97
CA ALA A 359 7.84 -0.79 8.59
C ALA A 359 6.79 -1.87 8.93
N GLY A 360 5.69 -1.49 9.60
CA GLY A 360 4.62 -2.37 10.04
C GLY A 360 4.84 -3.00 11.42
N ASN A 361 5.94 -2.70 12.12
CA ASN A 361 6.14 -3.18 13.49
C ASN A 361 5.20 -2.43 14.45
N SER A 362 4.68 -3.14 15.45
CA SER A 362 3.70 -2.59 16.38
C SER A 362 4.13 -2.77 17.83
N GLY A 363 4.08 -1.69 18.61
CA GLY A 363 4.28 -1.66 20.05
C GLY A 363 2.95 -1.49 20.80
N MET A 364 2.88 -2.00 22.02
CA MET A 364 1.74 -1.81 22.92
C MET A 364 2.25 -1.54 24.33
N GLU A 365 1.65 -0.55 24.99
CA GLU A 365 1.81 -0.33 26.43
C GLU A 365 0.47 -0.12 27.10
N GLU A 366 0.41 -0.48 28.38
CA GLU A 366 -0.79 -0.32 29.19
C GLU A 366 -0.50 0.18 30.61
N VAL A 367 -1.44 0.95 31.16
CA VAL A 367 -1.42 1.35 32.56
C VAL A 367 -2.78 1.10 33.18
N ILE A 368 -2.77 0.52 34.38
CA ILE A 368 -3.97 0.28 35.17
C ILE A 368 -4.06 1.39 36.22
N PHE A 369 -5.23 2.02 36.34
CA PHE A 369 -5.48 3.04 37.36
C PHE A 369 -6.86 2.83 37.98
N GLN A 370 -7.04 3.33 39.20
CA GLN A 370 -8.29 3.17 39.93
C GLN A 370 -8.99 4.51 40.11
N VAL A 371 -10.29 4.55 39.82
CA VAL A 371 -11.15 5.70 40.13
C VAL A 371 -11.92 5.40 41.41
N THR A 372 -11.64 6.20 42.44
CA THR A 372 -12.23 6.08 43.79
C THR A 372 -13.02 7.34 44.15
N THR A 373 -13.55 7.40 45.37
CA THR A 373 -14.32 8.55 45.84
C THR A 373 -14.07 8.83 47.32
N SER A 374 -14.43 10.04 47.74
CA SER A 374 -14.37 10.48 49.13
C SER A 374 -15.59 11.37 49.42
N LEU A 375 -15.86 11.68 50.70
CA LEU A 375 -16.95 12.61 51.03
C LEU A 375 -16.74 13.99 50.39
N ASP A 376 -15.49 14.46 50.34
CA ASP A 376 -15.14 15.73 49.71
C ASP A 376 -15.35 15.67 48.19
N ALA A 377 -14.93 14.58 47.54
CA ALA A 377 -15.17 14.38 46.12
C ALA A 377 -16.67 14.37 45.79
N ILE A 378 -17.51 13.71 46.61
CA ILE A 378 -18.97 13.73 46.42
C ILE A 378 -19.52 15.15 46.57
N GLN A 379 -19.02 15.94 47.53
CA GLN A 379 -19.45 17.35 47.70
C GLN A 379 -19.04 18.21 46.49
N ASN A 380 -17.81 18.04 45.99
CA ASN A 380 -17.29 18.71 44.80
C ASN A 380 -18.12 18.35 43.57
N ASN A 381 -18.41 17.06 43.37
CA ASN A 381 -19.24 16.56 42.29
C ASN A 381 -20.66 17.11 42.33
N ILE A 382 -21.28 17.27 43.51
CA ILE A 382 -22.60 17.93 43.61
C ILE A 382 -22.55 19.39 43.15
N ASN A 383 -21.46 20.10 43.41
CA ASN A 383 -21.28 21.46 42.90
C ASN A 383 -21.08 21.44 41.39
N HIS A 384 -20.20 20.58 40.90
CA HIS A 384 -19.91 20.44 39.47
C HIS A 384 -21.15 20.04 38.66
N TYR A 385 -21.90 19.02 39.08
CA TYR A 385 -23.17 18.64 38.44
C TYR A 385 -24.23 19.74 38.47
N TRP A 386 -24.19 20.64 39.46
CA TRP A 386 -25.06 21.80 39.48
C TRP A 386 -24.65 22.82 38.42
N ASP A 387 -23.35 23.04 38.26
CA ASP A 387 -22.80 23.97 37.27
C ASP A 387 -23.02 23.45 35.84
N LEU A 388 -22.92 22.12 35.64
CA LEU A 388 -23.33 21.41 34.42
C LEU A 388 -24.86 21.35 34.20
N LYS A 389 -25.67 21.88 35.13
CA LYS A 389 -27.15 21.84 35.09
C LYS A 389 -27.76 20.43 35.14
N LEU A 390 -26.98 19.42 35.54
CA LEU A 390 -27.42 18.04 35.74
C LEU A 390 -28.20 17.87 37.06
N ILE A 391 -28.03 18.79 38.03
CA ILE A 391 -28.95 18.94 39.16
C ILE A 391 -30.00 20.01 38.84
N LYS A 392 -31.26 19.60 38.68
CA LYS A 392 -32.34 20.42 38.11
C LYS A 392 -33.02 21.36 39.11
N LYS A 393 -32.81 21.16 40.41
CA LYS A 393 -33.50 21.91 41.47
C LYS A 393 -32.54 22.35 42.57
N LYS A 394 -32.55 23.65 42.90
CA LYS A 394 -31.73 24.23 43.99
C LYS A 394 -31.97 23.54 45.34
N ILE A 395 -33.22 23.10 45.58
CA ILE A 395 -33.57 22.35 46.80
C ILE A 395 -32.90 20.97 46.87
N ALA A 396 -32.66 20.33 45.72
CA ALA A 396 -31.96 19.04 45.66
C ALA A 396 -30.47 19.21 46.03
N LYS A 397 -29.77 20.17 45.40
CA LYS A 397 -28.38 20.53 45.75
C LYS A 397 -28.25 20.83 47.25
N ARG A 398 -29.12 21.71 47.77
CA ARG A 398 -29.10 22.11 49.19
C ARG A 398 -29.34 20.91 50.12
N TYR A 399 -30.29 20.04 49.79
CA TYR A 399 -30.57 18.84 50.57
C TYR A 399 -29.34 17.92 50.63
N LEU A 400 -28.72 17.62 49.49
CA LEU A 400 -27.57 16.71 49.41
C LEU A 400 -26.37 17.25 50.20
N ILE A 401 -26.00 18.53 50.01
CA ILE A 401 -24.89 19.16 50.73
C ILE A 401 -25.12 19.13 52.25
N ILE A 402 -26.33 19.48 52.72
CA ILE A 402 -26.63 19.47 54.17
C ILE A 402 -26.50 18.05 54.74
N LYS A 403 -26.97 17.04 54.01
CA LYS A 403 -26.90 15.65 54.46
C LYS A 403 -25.49 15.09 54.45
N LEU A 404 -24.68 15.42 53.45
CA LEU A 404 -23.27 15.04 53.40
C LEU A 404 -22.46 15.69 54.54
N LYS A 405 -22.66 16.98 54.81
CA LYS A 405 -22.03 17.65 55.97
C LYS A 405 -22.43 17.03 57.31
N HIS A 406 -23.63 16.45 57.41
CA HIS A 406 -24.00 15.70 58.61
C HIS A 406 -23.21 14.39 58.71
N ILE A 407 -23.10 13.65 57.62
CA ILE A 407 -22.32 12.40 57.55
C ILE A 407 -20.83 12.68 57.86
N GLU A 408 -20.25 13.72 57.29
CA GLU A 408 -18.88 14.16 57.56
C GLU A 408 -18.65 14.41 59.06
N LYS A 409 -19.59 15.09 59.75
CA LYS A 409 -19.53 15.27 61.21
C LYS A 409 -19.58 13.95 61.98
N LEU A 410 -20.33 12.97 61.49
CA LEU A 410 -20.41 11.64 62.12
C LEU A 410 -19.09 10.87 61.92
N PHE A 411 -18.47 10.94 60.74
CA PHE A 411 -17.15 10.36 60.50
C PHE A 411 -16.07 11.02 61.37
N ASN A 412 -16.08 12.35 61.50
CA ASN A 412 -15.16 13.06 62.40
C ASN A 412 -15.37 12.67 63.88
N LEU A 413 -16.60 12.34 64.29
CA LEU A 413 -16.89 11.82 65.62
C LEU A 413 -16.39 10.37 65.76
N LEU A 414 -16.53 9.56 64.72
CA LEU A 414 -16.07 8.17 64.67
C LEU A 414 -14.56 8.10 64.88
N GLU A 415 -13.80 8.87 64.11
CA GLU A 415 -12.35 8.97 64.23
C GLU A 415 -11.92 9.41 65.65
N LYS A 416 -12.61 10.38 66.24
CA LYS A 416 -12.35 10.82 67.63
C LYS A 416 -12.58 9.70 68.65
N ILE A 417 -13.61 8.88 68.47
CA ILE A 417 -13.89 7.74 69.35
C ILE A 417 -12.84 6.64 69.14
N GLU A 418 -12.47 6.35 67.90
CA GLU A 418 -11.43 5.38 67.54
C GLU A 418 -10.06 5.77 68.07
N ASN A 419 -9.76 7.06 68.19
CA ASN A 419 -8.51 7.56 68.77
C ASN A 419 -8.59 7.87 70.28
N SER A 420 -9.76 7.65 70.90
CA SER A 420 -9.96 7.93 72.33
C SER A 420 -9.31 6.90 73.26
N LYS A 421 -9.05 7.31 74.50
CA LYS A 421 -8.57 6.47 75.62
C LYS A 421 -9.69 5.67 76.31
N LEU A 422 -10.84 5.47 75.65
CA LEU A 422 -11.94 4.69 76.20
C LEU A 422 -11.54 3.22 76.39
N LYS A 423 -12.17 2.55 77.36
CA LYS A 423 -11.99 1.11 77.57
C LYS A 423 -12.41 0.33 76.30
N PRO A 424 -11.77 -0.81 75.97
CA PRO A 424 -12.00 -1.50 74.69
C PRO A 424 -13.46 -1.85 74.37
N ARG A 425 -14.20 -2.42 75.33
CA ARG A 425 -15.61 -2.82 75.13
C ARG A 425 -16.55 -1.64 74.82
N PRO A 426 -16.63 -0.57 75.64
CA PRO A 426 -17.49 0.57 75.32
C PRO A 426 -17.04 1.33 74.06
N LYS A 427 -15.73 1.38 73.78
CA LYS A 427 -15.20 1.95 72.55
C LYS A 427 -15.72 1.22 71.32
N GLN A 428 -15.60 -0.12 71.29
CA GLN A 428 -16.09 -0.93 70.18
C GLN A 428 -17.61 -0.81 70.00
N ALA A 429 -18.37 -0.78 71.09
CA ALA A 429 -19.83 -0.61 71.02
C ALA A 429 -20.22 0.74 70.41
N ALA A 430 -19.52 1.83 70.78
CA ALA A 430 -19.75 3.16 70.25
C ALA A 430 -19.38 3.26 68.75
N VAL A 431 -18.22 2.69 68.35
CA VAL A 431 -17.79 2.59 66.95
C VAL A 431 -18.84 1.86 66.11
N ASN A 432 -19.27 0.67 66.54
CA ASN A 432 -20.26 -0.12 65.80
C ASN A 432 -21.62 0.60 65.70
N ALA A 433 -22.05 1.26 66.77
CA ALA A 433 -23.30 2.04 66.76
C ALA A 433 -23.22 3.22 65.78
N LEU A 434 -22.09 3.93 65.77
CA LEU A 434 -21.90 5.10 64.91
C LEU A 434 -21.75 4.71 63.43
N LYS A 435 -20.98 3.64 63.13
CA LYS A 435 -20.93 3.04 61.78
C LYS A 435 -22.33 2.69 61.26
N LYS A 436 -23.19 2.09 62.11
CA LYS A 436 -24.58 1.78 61.78
C LYS A 436 -25.42 3.04 61.50
N ILE A 437 -25.26 4.10 62.30
CA ILE A 437 -25.97 5.38 62.07
C ILE A 437 -25.57 6.00 60.73
N ILE A 438 -24.26 6.06 60.44
CA ILE A 438 -23.72 6.57 59.17
C ILE A 438 -24.33 5.80 58.00
N ASN A 439 -24.29 4.47 58.04
CA ASN A 439 -24.84 3.61 56.99
C ASN A 439 -26.34 3.84 56.76
N VAL A 440 -27.12 4.01 57.83
CA VAL A 440 -28.56 4.31 57.74
C VAL A 440 -28.83 5.67 57.09
N ASP A 441 -28.00 6.67 57.40
CA ASP A 441 -28.15 8.01 56.81
C ASP A 441 -27.72 8.03 55.34
N ILE A 442 -26.67 7.31 54.95
CA ILE A 442 -26.32 7.07 53.55
C ILE A 442 -27.50 6.42 52.81
N ASP A 443 -28.10 5.36 53.37
CA ASP A 443 -29.25 4.68 52.76
C ASP A 443 -30.49 5.59 52.63
N ARG A 444 -30.66 6.55 53.54
CA ARG A 444 -31.72 7.57 53.42
C ARG A 444 -31.45 8.54 52.27
N ILE A 445 -30.20 8.95 52.06
CA ILE A 445 -29.82 9.80 50.92
C ILE A 445 -30.05 9.04 49.62
N ILE A 446 -29.55 7.81 49.50
CA ILE A 446 -29.72 6.96 48.30
C ILE A 446 -31.21 6.78 47.97
N ARG A 447 -32.05 6.43 48.95
CA ARG A 447 -33.50 6.30 48.74
C ARG A 447 -34.15 7.60 48.28
N GLN A 448 -33.70 8.73 48.79
CA GLN A 448 -34.21 10.04 48.38
C GLN A 448 -33.82 10.36 46.93
N ILE A 449 -32.57 10.11 46.53
CA ILE A 449 -32.10 10.30 45.15
C ILE A 449 -32.95 9.43 44.21
N LYS A 450 -33.05 8.12 44.47
CA LYS A 450 -33.86 7.19 43.66
C LYS A 450 -35.32 7.63 43.52
N ARG A 451 -35.95 8.10 44.60
CA ARG A 451 -37.36 8.51 44.60
C ARG A 451 -37.61 9.83 43.86
N LYS A 452 -36.63 10.73 43.82
CA LYS A 452 -36.82 12.09 43.32
C LYS A 452 -36.19 12.34 41.95
N SER A 453 -35.25 11.52 41.51
CA SER A 453 -34.78 11.49 40.12
C SER A 453 -35.85 10.84 39.22
N PRO A 454 -36.06 11.31 37.97
CA PRO A 454 -35.26 12.29 37.23
C PRO A 454 -35.63 13.77 37.50
N ARG A 455 -36.56 14.05 38.43
CA ARG A 455 -37.04 15.42 38.71
C ARG A 455 -36.01 16.27 39.46
N TRP A 456 -35.18 15.66 40.29
CA TRP A 456 -34.11 16.35 41.03
C TRP A 456 -32.77 16.35 40.30
N LEU A 457 -32.37 15.22 39.73
CA LEU A 457 -31.10 15.03 39.05
C LEU A 457 -31.33 14.33 37.72
N ASP A 458 -30.42 14.57 36.78
CA ASP A 458 -30.27 13.73 35.61
C ASP A 458 -30.05 12.25 36.03
N PRO A 459 -30.65 11.26 35.32
CA PRO A 459 -30.47 9.85 35.65
C PRO A 459 -29.01 9.39 35.70
N LYS A 460 -28.13 9.89 34.80
CA LYS A 460 -26.72 9.47 34.75
C LYS A 460 -26.02 9.83 36.06
N VAL A 461 -26.02 11.12 36.43
CA VAL A 461 -25.36 11.57 37.67
C VAL A 461 -26.05 11.08 38.94
N ALA A 462 -27.36 10.78 38.88
CA ALA A 462 -28.05 10.16 40.01
C ALA A 462 -27.49 8.76 40.30
N ASN A 463 -27.21 7.97 39.27
CA ASN A 463 -26.58 6.66 39.40
C ASN A 463 -25.15 6.77 39.93
N LEU A 464 -24.34 7.67 39.38
CA LEU A 464 -22.96 7.90 39.81
C LEU A 464 -22.88 8.36 41.29
N LEU A 465 -23.75 9.28 41.72
CA LEU A 465 -23.81 9.67 43.13
C LEU A 465 -24.22 8.53 44.07
N ILE A 466 -25.13 7.65 43.61
CA ILE A 466 -25.53 6.48 44.40
C ILE A 466 -24.37 5.50 44.51
N GLU A 467 -23.63 5.28 43.42
CA GLU A 467 -22.41 4.47 43.42
C GLU A 467 -21.38 5.03 44.39
N SER A 468 -21.05 6.32 44.32
CA SER A 468 -20.11 6.94 45.26
C SER A 468 -20.57 6.83 46.72
N LEU A 469 -21.86 7.03 47.00
CA LEU A 469 -22.40 6.86 48.35
C LEU A 469 -22.32 5.41 48.85
N ARG A 470 -22.47 4.42 47.96
CA ARG A 470 -22.31 3.00 48.29
C ARG A 470 -20.86 2.67 48.58
N GLU A 471 -19.92 3.28 47.87
CA GLU A 471 -18.48 3.11 48.13
C GLU A 471 -18.09 3.70 49.49
N ILE A 472 -18.57 4.89 49.86
CA ILE A 472 -18.35 5.41 51.22
C ILE A 472 -18.95 4.48 52.29
N LYS A 473 -20.06 3.82 51.98
CA LYS A 473 -20.69 2.84 52.88
C LYS A 473 -19.88 1.55 52.98
N SER A 474 -19.26 1.07 51.89
CA SER A 474 -18.44 -0.16 51.90
C SER A 474 -17.20 0.06 52.76
N LEU A 475 -16.49 1.18 52.56
CA LEU A 475 -15.30 1.57 53.33
C LEU A 475 -15.58 1.77 54.83
N ASN A 476 -16.81 2.10 55.20
CA ASN A 476 -17.21 2.30 56.60
C ASN A 476 -17.49 0.97 57.34
N ASN A 477 -17.77 -0.12 56.64
CA ASN A 477 -17.98 -1.43 57.29
C ASN A 477 -16.61 -2.02 57.64
#